data_AF-A0A0F4YEW4-F1
#
_entry.id   AF-A0A0F4YEW4-F1
#
_cell.length_a   1.000
_cell.length_b   1.000
_cell.length_c   1.000
_cell.angle_alpha   90.00
_cell.angle_beta   90.00
_cell.angle_gamma   90.00
#
_symmetry.space_group_name_H-M   'P 1'
#
loop_
_entity.id
_entity.type
_entity.pdbx_description
1 polymer ?
#
loop_
_entity_poly.entity_id
_entity_poly.type
_entity_poly.pdbx_seq_one_letter_code
_entity_poly.pdbx_strand_id
1 'polypeptide(L)'
;MGNFLYFKEISLVYRRFPYGYRRFPYSLGNIGKINCLPLDRDGNRLRFPHVIADDWTSGGVTVRERRMLSFINDITDKPGWEREVFDQAITAQWRAEACVWREDLNDVFLSSAMFDYCMQELRDKTVYYQKSGMVSVCCDTAVVKSDVLVPARLAESLQDAVRSLENVPE
;
A
#
# COMPACT_ATOMS: atom_id res chain seq x y z
N MET A 1 -19.82 4.94 11.99
CA MET A 1 -19.41 5.69 10.79
C MET A 1 -17.96 6.10 11.01
N GLY A 2 -17.02 5.28 10.55
CA GLY A 2 -15.59 5.48 10.78
C GLY A 2 -15.04 6.50 9.80
N ASN A 3 -14.85 7.74 10.26
CA ASN A 3 -14.07 8.74 9.55
C ASN A 3 -12.59 8.45 9.80
N PHE A 4 -11.96 7.63 8.95
CA PHE A 4 -10.51 7.61 8.82
C PHE A 4 -10.10 8.92 8.12
N LEU A 5 -9.82 9.95 8.93
CA LEU A 5 -9.33 11.20 8.41
C LEU A 5 -7.83 11.07 8.09
N TYR A 6 -7.57 11.01 6.79
CA TYR A 6 -6.47 11.66 6.07
C TYR A 6 -5.01 11.32 6.47
N PHE A 7 -4.41 10.44 5.67
CA PHE A 7 -3.19 10.81 4.92
C PHE A 7 -3.57 11.07 3.46
N LYS A 8 -4.44 12.06 3.26
CA LYS A 8 -4.86 12.55 1.94
C LYS A 8 -4.23 13.94 1.72
N GLU A 9 -2.92 14.06 1.90
CA GLU A 9 -2.17 15.22 1.43
C GLU A 9 -0.67 14.90 1.37
N ILE A 10 -0.21 14.49 0.19
CA ILE A 10 1.13 14.84 -0.28
C ILE A 10 0.96 15.27 -1.74
N SER A 11 0.51 16.51 -1.90
CA SER A 11 0.62 17.27 -3.13
C SER A 11 1.88 18.15 -3.03
N LEU A 12 2.53 18.36 -4.18
CA LEU A 12 3.69 19.25 -4.43
C LEU A 12 5.05 18.58 -4.10
N VAL A 13 6.02 18.46 -5.01
CA VAL A 13 6.51 19.45 -6.00
C VAL A 13 6.96 18.74 -7.29
N TYR A 14 6.45 19.21 -8.43
CA TYR A 14 6.97 18.88 -9.76
C TYR A 14 8.32 19.56 -10.00
N ARG A 15 9.35 18.79 -10.39
CA ARG A 15 10.31 19.25 -11.41
C ARG A 15 10.62 18.14 -12.40
N ARG A 16 10.47 18.53 -13.66
CA ARG A 16 10.62 17.77 -14.89
C ARG A 16 12.09 17.52 -15.19
N PHE A 17 12.53 16.26 -15.27
CA PHE A 17 13.72 15.89 -16.04
C PHE A 17 13.54 14.51 -16.71
N PRO A 18 14.12 14.35 -17.92
CA PRO A 18 13.93 13.18 -18.77
C PRO A 18 14.86 12.04 -18.31
N TYR A 19 14.66 10.86 -18.88
CA TYR A 19 15.51 9.68 -18.92
C TYR A 19 14.87 8.43 -18.33
N GLY A 20 14.56 7.51 -19.25
CA GLY A 20 14.91 6.09 -19.09
C GLY A 20 13.94 5.26 -18.27
N TYR A 21 12.95 4.70 -18.96
CA TYR A 21 12.28 3.47 -18.55
C TYR A 21 13.28 2.43 -18.03
N ARG A 22 13.18 2.09 -16.74
CA ARG A 22 13.40 0.74 -16.18
C ARG A 22 13.15 0.78 -14.67
N ARG A 23 11.99 0.28 -14.22
CA ARG A 23 11.84 -0.45 -12.94
C ARG A 23 10.42 -1.01 -12.79
N PHE A 24 10.24 -2.20 -13.33
CA PHE A 24 9.43 -3.25 -12.69
C PHE A 24 10.33 -4.49 -12.66
N PRO A 25 11.15 -4.71 -11.63
CA PRO A 25 11.91 -5.94 -11.52
C PRO A 25 11.13 -6.92 -10.62
N TYR A 26 9.90 -7.27 -10.98
CA TYR A 26 9.18 -8.32 -10.27
C TYR A 26 8.56 -9.31 -11.27
N SER A 27 9.43 -9.98 -12.04
CA SER A 27 9.09 -11.26 -12.66
C SER A 27 9.91 -12.37 -12.01
N LEU A 28 9.21 -13.17 -11.20
CA LEU A 28 9.39 -14.61 -11.00
C LEU A 28 10.82 -15.16 -11.16
N GLY A 29 11.53 -15.27 -10.05
CA GLY A 29 12.77 -16.03 -9.97
C GLY A 29 13.43 -15.93 -8.60
N ASN A 30 13.00 -16.77 -7.65
CA ASN A 30 13.78 -17.21 -6.48
C ASN A 30 14.61 -16.16 -5.72
N ILE A 31 14.05 -14.97 -5.46
CA ILE A 31 14.63 -14.02 -4.50
C ILE A 31 13.51 -13.62 -3.53
N GLY A 32 13.81 -13.80 -2.24
CA GLY A 32 13.11 -13.31 -1.06
C GLY A 32 11.67 -12.82 -1.25
N LYS A 33 10.74 -13.63 -0.71
CA LYS A 33 9.41 -13.22 -0.24
C LYS A 33 9.38 -11.74 0.16
N ILE A 34 8.29 -11.05 -0.19
CA ILE A 34 7.91 -9.71 0.25
C ILE A 34 8.10 -9.61 1.77
N ASN A 35 9.31 -9.26 2.19
CA ASN A 35 9.69 -8.97 3.55
C ASN A 35 9.99 -7.49 3.50
N CYS A 36 9.11 -6.71 4.10
CA CYS A 36 9.27 -5.26 4.27
C CYS A 36 10.44 -4.91 5.22
N LEU A 37 11.22 -5.91 5.64
CA LEU A 37 12.41 -5.72 6.43
C LEU A 37 13.57 -5.45 5.46
N PRO A 38 14.33 -4.36 5.64
CA PRO A 38 15.53 -4.16 4.86
C PRO A 38 16.50 -5.28 5.24
N LEU A 39 16.66 -6.26 4.36
CA LEU A 39 17.61 -7.35 4.51
C LEU A 39 18.75 -7.10 3.52
N ASP A 40 20.00 -7.32 3.95
CA ASP A 40 21.13 -7.31 3.02
C ASP A 40 21.10 -8.56 2.12
N ARG A 41 22.06 -8.64 1.18
CA ARG A 41 22.19 -9.80 0.29
C ARG A 41 22.43 -11.12 1.05
N ASP A 42 22.94 -11.03 2.26
CA ASP A 42 23.28 -12.16 3.13
C ASP A 42 22.13 -12.53 4.08
N GLY A 43 20.99 -11.81 4.01
CA GLY A 43 19.80 -12.05 4.82
C GLY A 43 19.86 -11.44 6.22
N ASN A 44 20.86 -10.62 6.53
CA ASN A 44 20.95 -9.92 7.81
C ASN A 44 19.98 -8.74 7.84
N ARG A 45 19.41 -8.46 9.02
CA ARG A 45 18.59 -7.27 9.25
C ARG A 45 19.45 -6.02 9.12
N LEU A 46 19.20 -5.23 8.09
CA LEU A 46 19.66 -3.86 8.02
C LEU A 46 18.82 -3.02 8.99
N ARG A 47 19.43 -1.93 9.47
CA ARG A 47 18.67 -0.89 10.18
C ARG A 47 17.62 -0.30 9.23
N PHE A 48 16.50 0.17 9.78
CA PHE A 48 15.54 0.94 8.98
C PHE A 48 16.21 2.22 8.48
N PRO A 49 16.09 2.56 7.19
CA PRO A 49 16.63 3.81 6.69
C PRO A 49 15.90 4.98 7.35
N HIS A 50 16.62 6.03 7.71
CA HIS A 50 16.07 7.21 8.37
C HIS A 50 16.66 8.50 7.81
N VAL A 51 15.89 9.59 7.93
CA VAL A 51 16.24 10.91 7.35
C VAL A 51 17.56 11.49 7.87
N ILE A 52 18.05 11.04 9.03
CA ILE A 52 19.25 11.59 9.69
C ILE A 52 20.56 11.10 9.04
N ALA A 53 20.60 9.89 8.47
CA ALA A 53 21.86 9.31 7.96
C ALA A 53 21.71 8.55 6.65
N ASP A 54 20.53 8.50 6.04
CA ASP A 54 20.32 7.84 4.76
C ASP A 54 19.75 8.85 3.77
N ASP A 55 20.28 8.85 2.54
CA ASP A 55 19.72 9.64 1.46
C ASP A 55 18.37 9.03 1.05
N TRP A 56 17.26 9.67 1.43
CA TRP A 56 15.91 9.17 1.20
C TRP A 56 15.40 9.50 -0.21
N THR A 57 16.24 9.33 -1.22
CA THR A 57 15.86 9.55 -2.62
C THR A 57 15.08 8.34 -3.16
N SER A 58 13.82 8.17 -2.71
CA SER A 58 12.88 7.28 -3.42
C SER A 58 12.75 7.77 -4.87
N GLY A 59 12.77 6.84 -5.82
CA GLY A 59 12.52 7.14 -7.24
C GLY A 59 11.11 7.67 -7.51
N GLY A 60 10.27 7.74 -6.48
CA GLY A 60 8.87 8.09 -6.55
C GLY A 60 8.04 6.94 -7.12
N VAL A 61 6.76 6.92 -6.77
CA VAL A 61 5.78 6.02 -7.38
C VAL A 61 5.10 6.71 -8.56
N THR A 62 4.96 5.99 -9.67
CA THR A 62 4.21 6.45 -10.84
C THR A 62 2.74 6.64 -10.50
N VAL A 63 2.03 7.44 -11.30
CA VAL A 63 0.58 7.65 -11.12
C VAL A 63 -0.18 6.32 -11.19
N ARG A 64 0.25 5.38 -12.05
CA ARG A 64 -0.39 4.07 -12.18
C ARG A 64 -0.13 3.17 -10.98
N GLU A 65 1.11 3.13 -10.48
CA GLU A 65 1.42 2.40 -9.24
C GLU A 65 0.64 2.96 -8.05
N ARG A 66 0.51 4.30 -7.95
CA ARG A 66 -0.30 4.91 -6.90
C ARG A 66 -1.76 4.47 -6.93
N ARG A 67 -2.35 4.33 -8.13
CA ARG A 67 -3.72 3.80 -8.30
C ARG A 67 -3.81 2.32 -7.88
N MET A 68 -2.82 1.51 -8.25
CA MET A 68 -2.74 0.11 -7.84
C MET A 68 -2.63 -0.03 -6.31
N LEU A 69 -1.78 0.78 -5.68
CA LEU A 69 -1.61 0.83 -4.23
C LEU A 69 -2.88 1.29 -3.53
N SER A 70 -3.56 2.31 -4.06
CA SER A 70 -4.87 2.76 -3.55
C SER A 70 -5.88 1.63 -3.57
N PHE A 71 -6.02 0.94 -4.70
CA PHE A 71 -6.95 -0.19 -4.82
C PHE A 71 -6.63 -1.32 -3.83
N ILE A 72 -5.35 -1.70 -3.71
CA ILE A 72 -4.93 -2.72 -2.73
C ILE A 72 -5.24 -2.27 -1.31
N ASN A 73 -5.01 -0.99 -0.98
CA ASN A 73 -5.34 -0.45 0.33
C ASN A 73 -6.84 -0.56 0.62
N ASP A 74 -7.68 -0.12 -0.32
CA ASP A 74 -9.14 -0.13 -0.18
C ASP A 74 -9.70 -1.55 -0.01
N ILE A 75 -9.14 -2.54 -0.70
CA ILE A 75 -9.53 -3.94 -0.52
C ILE A 75 -9.09 -4.47 0.84
N THR A 76 -7.85 -4.19 1.25
CA THR A 76 -7.28 -4.70 2.51
C THR A 76 -7.87 -4.04 3.77
N ASP A 77 -8.62 -2.95 3.63
CA ASP A 77 -9.41 -2.33 4.70
C ASP A 77 -10.77 -3.03 4.91
N LYS A 78 -11.22 -3.85 3.97
CA LYS A 78 -12.49 -4.59 4.11
C LYS A 78 -12.30 -5.81 5.02
N PRO A 79 -13.20 -6.07 5.98
CA PRO A 79 -13.11 -7.29 6.78
C PRO A 79 -13.35 -8.52 5.91
N GLY A 80 -12.53 -9.57 6.08
CA GLY A 80 -12.68 -10.83 5.33
C GLY A 80 -12.10 -10.81 3.91
N TRP A 81 -11.42 -9.73 3.52
CA TRP A 81 -10.78 -9.59 2.20
C TRP A 81 -9.86 -10.77 1.86
N GLU A 82 -9.22 -11.38 2.86
CA GLU A 82 -8.27 -12.48 2.69
C GLU A 82 -8.92 -13.76 2.13
N ARG A 83 -10.25 -13.88 2.26
CA ARG A 83 -11.03 -14.98 1.66
C ARG A 83 -11.61 -14.57 0.32
N GLU A 84 -12.11 -13.33 0.24
CA GLU A 84 -12.80 -12.79 -0.93
C GLU A 84 -11.91 -12.68 -2.17
N VAL A 85 -10.59 -12.50 -2.00
CA VAL A 85 -9.63 -12.46 -3.11
C VAL A 85 -9.51 -13.76 -3.92
N PHE A 86 -10.05 -14.86 -3.39
CA PHE A 86 -10.14 -16.16 -4.07
C PHE A 86 -11.51 -16.41 -4.70
N ASP A 87 -12.52 -15.61 -4.37
CA ASP A 87 -13.86 -15.74 -4.93
C ASP A 87 -13.93 -15.08 -6.32
N GLN A 88 -14.24 -15.87 -7.34
CA GLN A 88 -14.30 -15.40 -8.72
C GLN A 88 -15.45 -14.42 -8.98
N ALA A 89 -16.58 -14.58 -8.29
CA ALA A 89 -17.72 -13.67 -8.45
C ALA A 89 -17.41 -12.29 -7.85
N ILE A 90 -16.82 -12.26 -6.65
CA ILE A 90 -16.44 -11.01 -5.98
C ILE A 90 -15.32 -10.31 -6.77
N THR A 91 -14.30 -11.05 -7.19
CA THR A 91 -13.20 -10.46 -7.96
C THR A 91 -13.62 -9.98 -9.35
N ALA A 92 -14.61 -10.62 -9.99
CA ALA A 92 -15.21 -10.10 -11.21
C ALA A 92 -15.96 -8.78 -10.99
N GLN A 93 -16.67 -8.65 -9.87
CA GLN A 93 -17.32 -7.40 -9.49
C GLN A 93 -16.28 -6.28 -9.25
N TRP A 94 -15.23 -6.54 -8.47
CA TRP A 94 -14.16 -5.56 -8.25
C TRP A 94 -13.46 -5.18 -9.55
N ARG A 95 -13.30 -6.11 -10.49
CA ARG A 95 -12.77 -5.81 -11.82
C ARG A 95 -13.66 -4.82 -12.56
N ALA A 96 -14.98 -5.04 -12.54
CA ALA A 96 -15.94 -4.15 -13.17
C ALA A 96 -15.95 -2.75 -12.54
N GLU A 97 -15.75 -2.64 -11.23
CA GLU A 97 -15.68 -1.36 -10.51
C GLU A 97 -14.34 -0.63 -10.72
N ALA A 98 -13.23 -1.36 -10.82
CA ALA A 98 -11.89 -0.78 -10.88
C ALA A 98 -11.38 -0.54 -12.31
N CYS A 99 -11.82 -1.33 -13.29
CA CYS A 99 -11.41 -1.18 -14.69
C CYS A 99 -12.34 -0.25 -15.47
N VAL A 100 -12.63 0.93 -14.91
CA VAL A 100 -13.54 1.93 -15.49
C VAL A 100 -12.79 3.16 -15.95
N TRP A 101 -13.29 3.79 -17.02
CA TRP A 101 -12.85 5.12 -17.42
C TRP A 101 -13.25 6.14 -16.35
N ARG A 102 -12.33 7.04 -16.03
CA ARG A 102 -12.53 8.10 -15.05
C ARG A 102 -12.17 9.45 -15.67
N GLU A 103 -13.15 10.35 -15.72
CA GLU A 103 -13.00 11.66 -16.36
C GLU A 103 -12.01 12.55 -15.61
N ASP A 104 -11.99 12.49 -14.28
CA ASP A 104 -11.03 13.20 -13.42
C ASP A 104 -9.58 12.78 -13.67
N LEU A 105 -9.38 11.55 -14.16
CA LEU A 105 -8.05 10.99 -14.47
C LEU A 105 -7.68 11.11 -15.94
N ASN A 106 -8.68 11.39 -16.81
CA ASN A 106 -8.58 11.27 -18.26
C ASN A 106 -7.89 9.96 -18.71
N ASP A 107 -8.16 8.87 -17.99
CA ASP A 107 -7.57 7.54 -18.18
C ASP A 107 -8.50 6.49 -17.54
N VAL A 108 -8.25 5.21 -17.82
CA VAL A 108 -8.84 4.11 -17.05
C VAL A 108 -8.20 4.08 -15.66
N PHE A 109 -9.01 3.89 -14.61
CA PHE A 109 -8.50 3.82 -13.23
C PHE A 109 -7.47 2.70 -13.07
N LEU A 110 -7.84 1.46 -13.38
CA LEU A 110 -6.91 0.34 -13.57
C LEU A 110 -7.07 -0.27 -14.96
N SER A 111 -5.96 -0.50 -15.65
CA SER A 111 -5.99 -1.39 -16.82
C SER A 111 -6.21 -2.84 -16.40
N SER A 112 -6.67 -3.67 -17.34
CA SER A 112 -6.82 -5.12 -17.14
C SER A 112 -5.57 -5.76 -16.52
N ALA A 113 -4.40 -5.48 -17.07
CA ALA A 113 -3.13 -6.02 -16.57
C ALA A 113 -2.79 -5.51 -15.16
N MET A 114 -3.03 -4.23 -14.87
CA MET A 114 -2.82 -3.66 -13.53
C MET A 114 -3.69 -4.36 -12.50
N PHE A 115 -4.96 -4.61 -12.82
CA PHE A 115 -5.87 -5.34 -11.95
C PHE A 115 -5.38 -6.77 -11.69
N ASP A 116 -4.95 -7.48 -12.72
CA ASP A 116 -4.43 -8.85 -12.59
C ASP A 116 -3.22 -8.91 -11.65
N TYR A 117 -2.30 -7.94 -11.77
CA TYR A 117 -1.20 -7.78 -10.84
C TYR A 117 -1.66 -7.48 -9.41
N CYS A 118 -2.61 -6.56 -9.21
CA CYS A 118 -3.15 -6.28 -7.88
C CYS A 118 -3.76 -7.52 -7.24
N MET A 119 -4.48 -8.35 -8.01
CA MET A 119 -5.07 -9.59 -7.50
C MET A 119 -4.02 -10.63 -7.12
N GLN A 120 -2.94 -10.75 -7.89
CA GLN A 120 -1.82 -11.62 -7.54
C GLN A 120 -1.16 -11.17 -6.22
N GLU A 121 -0.85 -9.88 -6.12
CA GLU A 121 -0.25 -9.28 -4.92
C GLU A 121 -1.15 -9.47 -3.67
N LEU A 122 -2.46 -9.27 -3.81
CA LEU A 122 -3.42 -9.48 -2.71
C LEU A 122 -3.40 -10.94 -2.24
N ARG A 123 -3.38 -11.91 -3.17
CA ARG A 123 -3.31 -13.33 -2.83
C ARG A 123 -2.00 -13.68 -2.11
N ASP A 124 -0.87 -13.14 -2.56
CA ASP A 124 0.41 -13.34 -1.89
C ASP A 124 0.41 -12.75 -0.47
N LYS A 125 -0.22 -11.58 -0.28
CA LYS A 125 -0.37 -10.96 1.04
C LYS A 125 -1.20 -11.78 2.01
N THR A 126 -2.17 -12.57 1.55
CA THR A 126 -2.97 -13.43 2.44
C THR A 126 -2.09 -14.42 3.22
N VAL A 127 -1.02 -14.93 2.58
CA VAL A 127 -0.09 -15.91 3.20
C VAL A 127 0.65 -15.30 4.39
N TYR A 128 1.01 -14.02 4.31
CA TYR A 128 1.68 -13.31 5.40
C TYR A 128 0.69 -12.81 6.45
N TYR A 129 -0.47 -12.33 6.01
CA TYR A 129 -1.54 -11.87 6.89
C TYR A 129 -2.02 -12.97 7.84
N GLN A 130 -2.23 -14.19 7.35
CA GLN A 130 -2.61 -15.34 8.18
C GLN A 130 -1.58 -15.66 9.29
N LYS A 131 -0.30 -15.38 9.05
CA LYS A 131 0.77 -15.67 10.01
C LYS A 131 0.99 -14.56 11.02
N SER A 132 0.73 -13.32 10.62
CA SER A 132 1.20 -12.13 11.35
C SER A 132 0.10 -11.16 11.76
N GLY A 133 -1.09 -11.23 11.15
CA GLY A 133 -2.14 -10.22 11.27
C GLY A 133 -1.78 -8.87 10.67
N MET A 134 -0.70 -8.79 9.87
CA MET A 134 -0.20 -7.55 9.25
C MET A 134 -0.34 -7.58 7.74
N VAL A 135 -0.58 -6.40 7.15
CA VAL A 135 -0.61 -6.18 5.71
C VAL A 135 0.37 -5.07 5.35
N SER A 136 1.26 -5.33 4.39
CA SER A 136 2.12 -4.29 3.81
C SER A 136 1.36 -3.48 2.77
N VAL A 137 1.38 -2.16 2.89
CA VAL A 137 0.62 -1.24 2.03
C VAL A 137 1.51 -0.50 1.03
N CYS A 138 2.77 -0.23 1.36
CA CYS A 138 3.69 0.52 0.50
C CYS A 138 4.86 -0.34 0.01
N CYS A 139 5.24 -0.16 -1.26
CA CYS A 139 6.34 -0.90 -1.91
C CYS A 139 7.71 -0.26 -1.62
N ASP A 140 7.78 1.07 -1.55
CA ASP A 140 9.04 1.81 -1.37
C ASP A 140 9.42 1.99 0.10
N THR A 141 8.45 1.89 1.01
CA THR A 141 8.62 2.14 2.42
C THR A 141 7.95 1.02 3.19
N ALA A 142 8.57 0.55 4.27
CA ALA A 142 8.08 -0.57 5.08
C ALA A 142 6.85 -0.19 5.94
N VAL A 143 5.81 0.36 5.31
CA VAL A 143 4.56 0.71 5.96
C VAL A 143 3.68 -0.52 6.01
N VAL A 144 3.46 -0.99 7.23
CA VAL A 144 2.58 -2.10 7.55
C VAL A 144 1.41 -1.58 8.37
N LYS A 145 0.22 -2.10 8.11
CA LYS A 145 -0.98 -1.89 8.93
C LYS A 145 -1.41 -3.18 9.60
N SER A 146 -2.01 -3.07 10.78
CA SER A 146 -2.63 -4.17 11.50
C SER A 146 -3.71 -3.64 12.44
N ASP A 147 -4.92 -4.13 12.25
CA ASP A 147 -6.06 -3.82 13.12
C ASP A 147 -6.20 -4.81 14.29
N VAL A 148 -5.35 -5.84 14.33
CA VAL A 148 -5.43 -6.93 15.32
C VAL A 148 -4.33 -6.82 16.37
N LEU A 149 -3.15 -6.30 16.01
CA LEU A 149 -2.00 -6.28 16.92
C LEU A 149 -2.04 -5.16 17.96
N VAL A 150 -2.75 -4.07 17.68
CA VAL A 150 -2.90 -2.95 18.63
C VAL A 150 -4.19 -3.15 19.42
N PRO A 151 -4.15 -3.32 20.75
CA PRO A 151 -5.36 -3.45 21.56
C PRO A 151 -6.24 -2.20 21.43
N ALA A 152 -7.56 -2.38 21.30
CA ALA A 152 -8.52 -1.27 21.13
C ALA A 152 -8.33 -0.17 22.19
N ARG A 153 -8.16 -0.56 23.46
CA ARG A 153 -7.88 0.37 24.56
C ARG A 153 -6.65 1.25 24.33
N LEU A 154 -5.57 0.68 23.79
CA LEU A 154 -4.36 1.43 23.51
C LEU A 154 -4.58 2.39 22.33
N ALA A 155 -5.24 1.92 21.27
CA ALA A 155 -5.58 2.75 20.11
C ALA A 155 -6.45 3.96 20.51
N GLU A 156 -7.52 3.73 21.29
CA GLU A 156 -8.39 4.79 21.81
C GLU A 156 -7.62 5.80 22.67
N SER A 157 -6.76 5.32 23.57
CA SER A 157 -5.95 6.20 24.42
C SER A 157 -4.97 7.06 23.61
N LEU A 158 -4.40 6.53 22.53
CA LEU A 158 -3.53 7.29 21.64
C LEU A 158 -4.32 8.35 20.85
N GLN A 159 -5.49 7.97 20.34
CA GLN A 159 -6.39 8.90 19.64
C GLN A 159 -6.83 10.05 20.56
N ASP A 160 -7.20 9.76 21.80
CA ASP A 160 -7.60 10.78 22.78
C ASP A 160 -6.43 11.73 23.11
N ALA A 161 -5.22 11.21 23.25
CA ALA A 161 -4.03 12.03 23.52
C ALA A 161 -3.66 12.96 22.35
N VAL A 162 -3.84 12.51 21.11
CA VAL A 162 -3.52 13.25 19.89
C VAL A 162 -4.62 14.24 19.49
N ARG A 163 -5.87 14.04 19.94
CA ARG A 163 -7.03 14.87 19.60
C ARG A 163 -6.81 16.38 19.85
N SER A 164 -6.03 16.74 20.86
CA SER A 164 -5.69 18.15 21.15
C SER A 164 -4.79 18.80 20.09
N LEU A 165 -3.99 18.00 19.38
CA LEU A 165 -3.11 18.44 18.30
C LEU A 165 -3.84 18.51 16.95
N GLU A 166 -4.86 17.66 16.75
CA GLU A 166 -5.68 17.65 15.54
C GLU A 166 -6.74 18.76 15.53
N ASN A 167 -7.27 19.13 16.70
CA ASN A 167 -8.26 20.19 16.85
C ASN A 167 -7.63 21.60 16.82
N VAL A 168 -7.03 21.97 15.68
CA VAL A 168 -6.55 23.33 15.45
C VAL A 168 -7.76 24.21 15.06
N PRO A 169 -8.06 25.32 15.77
CA PRO A 169 -9.13 26.22 15.38
C PRO A 169 -8.84 26.85 14.01
N GLU A 170 -9.90 27.04 13.20
CA GLU A 170 -9.83 27.68 11.87
C GLU A 170 -9.32 29.13 11.90
#